data_AF-A0AA36CL16-F1
#
_entry.id   AF-A0AA36CL16-F1
#
_cell.length_a   1.000
_cell.length_b   1.000
_cell.length_c   1.000
_cell.angle_alpha   90.00
_cell.angle_beta   90.00
_cell.angle_gamma   90.00
#
_symmetry.space_group_name_H-M   'P 1'
#
loop_
_entity.id
_entity.type
_entity.pdbx_description
1 polymer ?
#
loop_
_entity_poly.entity_id
_entity_poly.type
_entity_poly.pdbx_seq_one_letter_code
_entity_poly.pdbx_strand_id
1 'polypeptide(L)' 'MDHDYLRSNDFAGEAYLELIDVPGFSPTTAPTTLRQFNLVLIHPVNNCKDVFQVLDSRKEDKEAQDFLRNVQLNY' A
#
# COMPACT_ATOMS: atom_id res chain seq x y z
N MET A 1 3.54 -11.00 7.22
CA MET A 1 2.69 -12.02 6.55
C MET A 1 2.99 -13.33 7.21
N ASP A 2 1.98 -13.99 7.76
CA ASP A 2 2.12 -15.32 8.34
C ASP A 2 1.85 -16.36 7.25
N HIS A 3 2.74 -17.33 7.10
CA HIS A 3 2.68 -18.27 5.99
C HIS A 3 2.16 -19.62 6.48
N ASP A 4 0.92 -19.94 6.11
CA ASP A 4 0.28 -21.19 6.48
C ASP A 4 0.42 -22.22 5.35
N TYR A 5 0.68 -23.48 5.72
CA TYR A 5 0.82 -24.57 4.75
C TYR A 5 -0.52 -25.17 4.31
N LEU A 6 -1.53 -25.10 5.17
CA LEU A 6 -2.84 -25.74 4.96
C LEU A 6 -3.98 -24.73 4.76
N ARG A 7 -3.73 -23.46 5.07
CA ARG A 7 -4.70 -22.36 5.00
C ARG A 7 -4.13 -21.21 4.15
N SER A 8 -4.98 -20.22 3.90
CA SER A 8 -4.56 -18.95 3.30
C SER A 8 -3.63 -18.20 4.26
N ASN A 9 -2.66 -17.48 3.70
CA ASN A 9 -1.74 -16.64 4.47
C ASN A 9 -2.49 -15.52 5.18
N ASP A 10 -2.15 -15.29 6.44
CA ASP A 10 -2.74 -14.23 7.25
C ASP A 10 -1.95 -12.92 7.15
N PHE A 11 -2.69 -11.82 7.10
CA PHE A 11 -2.12 -10.48 7.06
C PHE A 11 -1.66 -10.06 8.46
N ALA A 12 -0.34 -9.94 8.63
CA ALA A 12 0.27 -9.53 9.91
C ALA A 12 0.46 -8.01 10.06
N GLY A 13 0.33 -7.24 8.98
CA GLY A 13 0.67 -5.82 8.94
C GLY A 13 1.59 -5.46 7.77
N GLU A 14 1.67 -4.18 7.47
CA GLU A 14 2.53 -3.57 6.45
C GLU A 14 3.35 -2.43 7.07
N ALA A 15 4.45 -2.03 6.45
CA ALA A 15 5.23 -0.88 6.88
C ALA A 15 5.71 -0.08 5.68
N TYR A 16 5.89 1.22 5.86
CA TYR A 16 6.26 2.16 4.81
C TYR A 16 7.62 2.79 5.09
N LEU A 17 8.40 2.95 4.03
CA LEU A 17 9.65 3.71 4.00
C LEU A 17 9.63 4.57 2.74
N GLU A 18 9.86 5.86 2.88
CA GLU A 18 9.92 6.74 1.72
C GLU A 18 11.16 6.41 0.88
N LEU A 19 11.00 6.35 -0.44
CA LEU A 19 12.11 6.02 -1.34
C LEU A 19 13.27 7.01 -1.22
N ILE A 20 13.00 8.26 -0.85
CA ILE A 20 14.03 9.28 -0.64
C ILE A 20 15.00 8.92 0.50
N ASP A 21 14.54 8.14 1.48
CA ASP A 21 15.35 7.70 2.61
C ASP A 21 16.23 6.50 2.25
N VAL A 22 15.99 5.85 1.11
CA VAL A 22 16.77 4.71 0.62
C VAL A 22 18.08 5.20 -0.02
N PRO A 23 19.26 4.71 0.42
CA PRO A 23 20.53 5.12 -0.15
C PRO A 23 20.58 4.85 -1.65
N GLY A 24 21.04 5.86 -2.40
CA GLY A 24 21.14 5.79 -3.85
C GLY A 24 19.89 6.24 -4.61
N PHE A 25 18.78 6.53 -3.94
CA PHE A 25 17.58 7.08 -4.58
C PHE A 25 17.48 8.62 -4.45
N SER A 26 18.03 9.18 -3.36
CA SER A 26 18.06 10.63 -3.16
C SER A 26 19.15 11.29 -4.03
N PRO A 27 18.80 12.28 -4.88
CA PRO A 27 19.77 12.95 -5.76
C PRO A 27 20.75 13.86 -4.99
N THR A 28 20.42 14.22 -3.75
CA THR A 28 21.13 15.22 -2.95
C THR A 28 22.05 14.63 -1.89
N THR A 29 21.97 13.32 -1.65
CA THR A 29 22.68 12.68 -0.53
C THR A 29 23.70 11.70 -1.08
N ALA A 30 24.97 11.89 -0.75
CA ALA A 30 26.03 10.93 -1.05
C ALA A 30 25.60 9.52 -0.58
N PRO A 31 26.09 8.43 -1.20
CA PRO A 31 25.70 7.07 -0.83
C PRO A 31 26.19 6.77 0.58
N THR A 32 25.36 7.09 1.56
CA THR A 32 25.59 6.83 2.97
C THR A 32 24.82 5.58 3.32
N THR A 33 25.45 4.68 4.06
CA THR A 33 24.81 3.45 4.53
C THR A 33 23.61 3.83 5.41
N LEU A 34 22.42 3.32 5.10
CA LEU A 34 21.23 3.52 5.93
C LEU A 34 21.47 2.85 7.29
N ARG A 35 21.36 3.61 8.38
CA ARG A 35 21.49 3.08 9.74
C ARG A 35 20.35 2.11 9.99
N GLN A 36 20.62 0.88 10.42
CA GLN A 36 19.56 -0.08 10.73
C GLN A 36 18.57 0.49 11.77
N PHE A 37 17.28 0.44 11.45
CA PHE A 37 16.18 0.78 12.34
C PHE A 37 15.01 -0.19 12.13
N ASN A 38 14.09 -0.25 13.09
CA ASN A 38 12.91 -1.10 13.02
C ASN A 38 11.77 -0.36 12.32
N LEU A 39 11.17 -1.02 11.34
CA LEU A 39 9.92 -0.58 10.73
C LEU A 39 8.76 -1.08 11.59
N VAL A 40 7.89 -0.15 12.01
CA VAL A 40 6.69 -0.49 12.78
C VAL A 40 5.64 -1.01 11.82
N LEU A 41 5.14 -2.21 12.08
CA LEU A 41 4.00 -2.75 11.35
C LEU A 41 2.74 -1.96 11.71
N ILE A 42 2.04 -1.49 10.70
CA ILE A 42 0.76 -0.83 10.81
C ILE A 42 -0.31 -1.66 10.09
N HIS A 43 -1.55 -1.52 10.55
CA HIS A 43 -2.70 -2.06 9.84
C HIS A 43 -3.29 -0.94 8.98
N PRO A 44 -3.56 -1.18 7.68
CA PRO A 44 -4.16 -0.18 6.83
C PRO A 44 -5.47 0.29 7.46
N VAL A 45 -5.55 1.59 7.73
CA VAL A 45 -6.83 2.22 8.04
C VAL A 45 -7.58 2.27 6.71
N ASN A 46 -8.76 1.66 6.63
CA ASN A 46 -9.60 1.61 5.42
C ASN A 46 -10.19 2.98 5.03
N ASN A 47 -9.43 4.06 5.17
CA ASN A 47 -9.84 5.41 4.85
C ASN A 47 -9.38 5.80 3.44
N CYS A 48 -9.54 4.89 2.46
CA CYS A 48 -9.25 5.12 1.04
C CYS A 48 -10.28 6.01 0.33
N LYS A 49 -10.92 6.95 1.06
CA LYS A 49 -11.98 7.81 0.51
C LYS A 49 -11.50 8.59 -0.71
N ASP A 50 -10.26 9.09 -0.66
CA ASP A 50 -9.67 9.89 -1.73
C ASP A 50 -9.44 9.05 -3.00
N VAL A 51 -8.97 7.81 -2.85
CA VAL A 51 -8.75 6.89 -3.98
C VAL A 51 -10.07 6.50 -4.62
N PHE A 52 -11.09 6.20 -3.81
CA PHE A 52 -12.42 5.90 -4.33
C PHE A 52 -13.05 7.10 -5.04
N GLN A 53 -12.86 8.33 -4.53
CA GLN A 53 -13.33 9.55 -5.17
C GLN A 53 -12.64 9.79 -6.53
N VAL A 54 -11.33 9.53 -6.62
CA VAL A 54 -10.59 9.62 -7.89
C VAL A 54 -11.08 8.57 -8.89
N LEU A 55 -11.31 7.33 -8.45
CA LEU A 55 -11.86 6.28 -9.33
C LEU A 55 -13.29 6.61 -9.78
N ASP A 56 -14.14 7.16 -8.90
CA ASP A 56 -15.53 7.51 -9.20
C ASP A 56 -15.62 8.66 -10.22
N SER A 57 -14.66 9.59 -10.19
CA SER A 57 -14.57 10.66 -11.19
C SER A 57 -14.29 10.15 -12.61
N ARG A 58 -13.73 8.93 -12.76
CA ARG A 58 -13.41 8.32 -14.06
C ARG A 58 -14.60 7.50 -14.58
N LYS A 59 -15.66 8.20 -15.01
CA LYS A 59 -16.90 7.54 -15.47
C LYS A 59 -16.76 6.76 -16.78
N GLU A 60 -15.77 7.12 -17.61
CA GLU A 60 -15.48 6.49 -18.91
C GLU A 60 -14.60 5.23 -18.76
N ASP A 61 -13.99 5.03 -17.59
CA ASP A 61 -13.09 3.92 -17.31
C ASP A 61 -13.89 2.73 -16.76
N LYS A 62 -14.23 1.79 -17.64
CA LYS A 62 -15.02 0.60 -17.28
C LYS A 62 -14.37 -0.23 -16.19
N GLU A 63 -13.05 -0.35 -16.19
CA GLU A 63 -12.31 -1.17 -15.22
C GLU A 63 -12.35 -0.53 -13.84
N ALA A 64 -12.20 0.80 -13.76
CA ALA A 64 -12.36 1.55 -12.52
C ALA A 64 -13.77 1.42 -11.94
N GLN A 65 -14.81 1.52 -12.79
CA GLN A 65 -16.21 1.43 -12.36
C GLN A 65 -16.60 0.00 -11.93
N ASP A 66 -16.08 -1.03 -12.61
CA ASP A 66 -16.28 -2.42 -12.22
C ASP A 66 -15.55 -2.75 -10.91
N PHE A 67 -14.35 -2.20 -10.69
CA PHE A 67 -13.65 -2.31 -9.40
C PHE A 67 -14.45 -1.67 -8.26
N LEU A 68 -14.96 -0.44 -8.44
CA LEU A 68 -15.79 0.22 -7.42
C LEU A 68 -17.04 -0.59 -7.06
N ARG A 69 -17.73 -1.17 -8.05
CA ARG A 69 -18.89 -2.05 -7.82
C ARG A 69 -18.50 -3.31 -7.06
N ASN A 70 -17.38 -3.96 -7.41
CA ASN A 70 -16.92 -5.16 -6.72
C ASN A 70 -16.48 -4.88 -5.28
N VAL A 71 -15.87 -3.72 -5.02
CA VAL A 71 -15.48 -3.32 -3.66
C VAL A 71 -16.71 -3.04 -2.79
N GLN A 72 -17.75 -2.39 -3.33
CA GLN A 72 -18.99 -2.13 -2.61
C GLN A 72 -19.81 -3.38 -2.27
N LEU A 73 -19.69 -4.46 -3.06
CA LEU A 73 -20.41 -5.72 -2.83
C LEU A 73 -19.75 -6.63 -1.78
N ASN A 74 -18.47 -6.39 -1.45
CA ASN A 74 -17.68 -7.21 -0.53
C ASN A 74 -17.54 -6.58 0.88
N TYR A 75 -18.29 -5.51 1.14
CA TYR A 75 -18.45 -4.85 2.45
C TYR A 75 -19.92 -4.88 2.87
#